data_AF-A0A932L829-F1
#
_entry.id   AF-A0A932L829-F1
#
_cell.length_a   1.000
_cell.length_b   1.000
_cell.length_c   1.000
_cell.angle_alpha   90.00
_cell.angle_beta   90.00
_cell.angle_gamma   90.00
#
_symmetry.space_group_name_H-M   'P 1'
#
loop_
_entity.id
_entity.type
_entity.pdbx_description
1 polymer ?
#
loop_
_entity_poly.entity_id
_entity_poly.type
_entity_poly.pdbx_seq_one_letter_code
_entity_poly.pdbx_strand_id
1 'polypeptide(L)'
;MRDVRLRDGPTIYESVDLPRITRLQRAEAAAQRCRTMALAMQRLPFLRDVPAVSSSVRGGMFQRNDEYRALFRIMRRFLAHHAHWHEGDDYSSITKLTWRIFEQWTFLRVVDAFRLAGVDLREWTDALRQNLRSRYIIDFDRGLMFEGALGKNLRLRFRYEPWILGHSTAVQAQETLHRGPSSGVAWCPDIVVECLRSTNQGWVAVYAIVLDCKYTARVTNQHWNGITKYLEIRSTDTGRQVAKQLWLVCPREVSRVESEDPAVAFTSAGPSCDANEAVRFRLSVTPDSSSSKGEMLSRDDGFTLFAEGTLAFLRRNFGMPQPAAM
;
A
#
# COMPACT_ATOMS: atom_id res chain seq x y z
N MET A 1 -18.37 -28.43 -10.91
CA MET A 1 -17.84 -29.17 -9.75
C MET A 1 -18.85 -29.06 -8.62
N ARG A 2 -19.35 -30.19 -8.10
CA ARG A 2 -20.15 -30.21 -6.87
C ARG A 2 -19.20 -30.11 -5.67
N ASP A 3 -19.65 -29.49 -4.59
CA ASP A 3 -18.89 -29.48 -3.35
C ASP A 3 -18.77 -30.91 -2.82
N VAL A 4 -17.54 -31.39 -2.62
CA VAL A 4 -17.22 -32.82 -2.41
C VAL A 4 -17.62 -33.29 -0.99
N ARG A 5 -18.19 -32.41 -0.16
CA ARG A 5 -18.46 -32.68 1.26
C ARG A 5 -19.91 -33.07 1.58
N LEU A 6 -20.86 -32.92 0.66
CA LEU A 6 -22.28 -33.25 0.90
C LEU A 6 -22.89 -33.87 -0.37
N ARG A 7 -23.22 -35.17 -0.33
CA ARG A 7 -23.78 -35.88 -1.49
C ARG A 7 -25.13 -35.32 -1.99
N ASP A 8 -25.85 -34.56 -1.16
CA ASP A 8 -27.12 -33.88 -1.47
C ASP A 8 -27.10 -32.36 -1.23
N GLY A 9 -25.93 -31.72 -1.27
CA GLY A 9 -25.82 -30.26 -1.08
C GLY A 9 -26.06 -29.45 -2.36
N PRO A 10 -26.48 -28.17 -2.24
CA PRO A 10 -26.60 -27.27 -3.39
C PRO A 10 -25.26 -27.13 -4.11
N THR A 11 -25.30 -27.07 -5.43
CA THR A 11 -24.12 -26.88 -6.27
C THR A 11 -23.44 -25.53 -5.97
N ILE A 12 -22.16 -25.37 -6.35
CA ILE A 12 -21.46 -24.08 -6.26
C ILE A 12 -22.25 -22.98 -7.00
N TYR A 13 -22.88 -23.36 -8.11
CA TYR A 13 -23.78 -22.47 -8.84
C TYR A 13 -24.96 -22.01 -7.97
N GLU A 14 -25.65 -22.92 -7.29
CA GLU A 14 -26.82 -22.59 -6.45
C GLU A 14 -26.44 -21.86 -5.14
N SER A 15 -25.29 -22.17 -4.57
CA SER A 15 -24.86 -21.61 -3.28
C SER A 15 -24.11 -20.28 -3.40
N VAL A 16 -23.43 -20.03 -4.53
CA VAL A 16 -22.56 -18.86 -4.71
C VAL A 16 -22.99 -18.01 -5.89
N ASP A 17 -23.18 -18.60 -7.07
CA ASP A 17 -23.41 -17.83 -8.29
C ASP A 17 -24.86 -17.34 -8.41
N LEU A 18 -25.85 -18.17 -8.08
CA LEU A 18 -27.27 -17.86 -8.18
C LEU A 18 -27.69 -16.71 -7.25
N PRO A 19 -27.21 -16.63 -5.98
CA PRO A 19 -27.43 -15.44 -5.16
C PRO A 19 -26.76 -14.19 -5.73
N ARG A 20 -25.58 -14.31 -6.34
CA ARG A 20 -24.87 -13.19 -6.98
C ARG A 20 -25.61 -12.69 -8.22
N ILE A 21 -26.07 -13.60 -9.08
CA ILE A 21 -26.90 -13.29 -10.26
C ILE A 21 -28.20 -12.61 -9.82
N THR A 22 -28.88 -13.15 -8.82
CA THR A 22 -30.12 -12.56 -8.27
C THR A 22 -29.89 -11.15 -7.74
N ARG A 23 -28.75 -10.89 -7.07
CA ARG A 23 -28.38 -9.56 -6.59
C ARG A 23 -28.08 -8.61 -7.75
N LEU A 24 -27.37 -9.05 -8.77
CA LEU A 24 -27.10 -8.26 -9.98
C LEU A 24 -28.39 -7.87 -10.71
N GLN A 25 -29.32 -8.81 -10.89
CA GLN A 25 -30.62 -8.54 -11.50
C GLN A 25 -31.45 -7.53 -10.71
N ARG A 26 -31.40 -7.58 -9.37
CA ARG A 26 -32.06 -6.57 -8.51
C ARG A 26 -31.42 -5.19 -8.64
N ALA A 27 -30.09 -5.13 -8.70
CA ALA A 27 -29.36 -3.88 -8.90
C ALA A 27 -29.63 -3.27 -10.28
N GLU A 28 -29.66 -4.09 -11.32
CA GLU A 28 -30.05 -3.68 -12.68
C GLU A 28 -31.48 -3.11 -12.70
N ALA A 29 -32.43 -3.80 -12.07
CA ALA A 29 -33.80 -3.32 -11.95
C ALA A 29 -33.89 -1.98 -11.18
N ALA A 30 -33.09 -1.80 -10.13
CA ALA A 30 -33.01 -0.54 -9.39
C ALA A 30 -32.41 0.59 -10.23
N ALA A 31 -31.31 0.33 -10.93
CA ALA A 31 -30.68 1.28 -11.83
C ALA A 31 -31.64 1.71 -12.95
N GLN A 32 -32.40 0.77 -13.52
CA GLN A 32 -33.38 1.06 -14.55
C GLN A 32 -34.54 1.92 -14.03
N ARG A 33 -35.00 1.68 -12.79
CA ARG A 33 -35.98 2.55 -12.12
C ARG A 33 -35.43 3.96 -11.93
N CYS A 34 -34.22 4.10 -11.38
CA CYS A 34 -33.56 5.39 -11.18
C CYS A 34 -33.37 6.13 -12.51
N ARG A 35 -32.96 5.44 -13.58
CA ARG A 35 -32.84 6.00 -14.93
C ARG A 35 -34.19 6.49 -15.45
N THR A 36 -35.25 5.70 -15.29
CA THR A 36 -36.59 6.06 -15.72
C THR A 36 -37.11 7.29 -14.97
N MET A 37 -36.89 7.34 -13.65
CA MET A 37 -37.23 8.50 -12.83
C MET A 37 -36.44 9.74 -13.24
N ALA A 38 -35.14 9.62 -13.47
CA ALA A 38 -34.31 10.73 -13.93
C ALA A 38 -34.76 11.27 -15.30
N LEU A 39 -35.07 10.38 -16.25
CA LEU A 39 -35.60 10.77 -17.56
C LEU A 39 -36.98 11.43 -17.45
N ALA A 40 -37.84 10.96 -16.54
CA ALA A 40 -39.13 11.59 -16.28
C ALA A 40 -38.96 12.99 -15.65
N MET A 41 -38.03 13.15 -14.72
CA MET A 41 -37.70 14.45 -14.10
C MET A 41 -37.15 15.43 -15.13
N GLN A 42 -36.28 15.00 -16.04
CA GLN A 42 -35.77 15.84 -17.13
C GLN A 42 -36.84 16.32 -18.11
N ARG A 43 -38.00 15.64 -18.17
CA ARG A 43 -39.14 16.04 -19.01
C ARG A 43 -40.03 17.09 -18.35
N LEU A 44 -39.80 17.43 -17.07
CA LEU A 44 -40.59 18.44 -16.36
C LEU A 44 -40.29 19.84 -16.93
N PRO A 45 -41.31 20.66 -17.23
CA PRO A 45 -41.13 21.94 -17.92
C PRO A 45 -40.17 22.92 -17.24
N PHE A 46 -40.12 22.90 -15.90
CA PHE A 46 -39.28 23.80 -15.10
C PHE A 46 -37.82 23.34 -14.96
N LEU A 47 -37.45 22.16 -15.47
CA LEU A 47 -36.09 21.63 -15.46
C LEU A 47 -35.42 21.65 -16.85
N ARG A 48 -36.11 22.14 -17.90
CA ARG A 48 -35.61 22.13 -19.30
C ARG A 48 -34.31 22.91 -19.49
N ASP A 49 -34.14 24.01 -18.76
CA ASP A 49 -32.99 24.90 -18.88
C ASP A 49 -32.00 24.74 -17.70
N VAL A 50 -32.21 23.73 -16.84
CA VAL A 50 -31.33 23.45 -15.71
C VAL A 50 -30.26 22.47 -16.18
N PRO A 51 -28.97 22.86 -16.22
CA PRO A 51 -27.91 21.93 -16.59
C PRO A 51 -27.88 20.77 -15.60
N ALA A 52 -27.86 19.54 -16.11
CA ALA A 52 -27.72 18.34 -15.31
C ALA A 52 -26.31 18.30 -14.69
N VAL A 53 -26.15 18.90 -13.52
CA VAL A 53 -24.90 18.86 -12.77
C VAL A 53 -24.91 17.58 -11.92
N SER A 54 -23.98 16.66 -12.21
CA SER A 54 -23.69 15.54 -11.31
C SER A 54 -23.08 16.08 -10.01
N SER A 55 -23.92 16.50 -9.07
CA SER A 55 -23.49 16.85 -7.74
C SER A 55 -23.39 15.59 -6.88
N SER A 56 -22.22 15.33 -6.31
CA SER A 56 -22.06 14.29 -5.29
C SER A 56 -22.90 14.65 -4.06
N VAL A 57 -23.68 13.70 -3.55
CA VAL A 57 -24.45 13.83 -2.30
C VAL A 57 -23.56 14.39 -1.21
N ARG A 58 -23.98 15.50 -0.60
CA ARG A 58 -23.20 16.26 0.37
C ARG A 58 -23.30 15.65 1.76
N GLY A 59 -22.27 14.91 2.18
CA GLY A 59 -22.12 14.41 3.54
C GLY A 59 -20.69 14.00 3.84
N GLY A 60 -20.10 14.56 4.90
CA GLY A 60 -18.81 14.14 5.43
C GLY A 60 -17.66 15.15 5.38
N MET A 61 -16.68 15.00 6.29
CA MET A 61 -15.46 15.84 6.39
C MET A 61 -14.68 15.92 5.06
N PHE A 62 -14.80 14.89 4.21
CA PHE A 62 -14.19 14.79 2.87
C PHE A 62 -14.67 15.85 1.87
N GLN A 63 -15.81 16.51 2.11
CA GLN A 63 -16.39 17.46 1.16
C GLN A 63 -16.26 18.91 1.58
N ARG A 64 -15.71 19.19 2.77
CA ARG A 64 -15.51 20.55 3.27
C ARG A 64 -14.16 21.15 2.89
N ASN A 65 -13.19 20.30 2.54
CA ASN A 65 -11.82 20.68 2.22
C ASN A 65 -11.57 20.36 0.73
N ASP A 66 -11.05 21.35 -0.01
CA ASP A 66 -10.90 21.27 -1.47
C ASP A 66 -9.85 20.21 -1.87
N GLU A 67 -8.89 19.98 -0.99
CA GLU A 67 -7.74 19.11 -1.19
C GLU A 67 -8.12 17.64 -1.03
N TYR A 68 -9.00 17.32 -0.07
CA TYR A 68 -9.64 16.01 0.02
C TYR A 68 -10.60 15.73 -1.14
N ARG A 69 -11.27 16.76 -1.69
CA ARG A 69 -12.13 16.60 -2.87
C ARG A 69 -11.32 16.36 -4.14
N ALA A 70 -10.14 16.95 -4.26
CA ALA A 70 -9.21 16.67 -5.35
C ALA A 70 -8.67 15.25 -5.22
N LEU A 71 -8.12 14.91 -4.05
CA LEU A 71 -7.62 13.57 -3.73
C LEU A 71 -8.64 12.47 -3.99
N PHE A 72 -9.87 12.62 -3.47
CA PHE A 72 -10.94 11.67 -3.72
C PHE A 72 -11.28 11.56 -5.19
N ARG A 73 -11.29 12.66 -5.96
CA ARG A 73 -11.51 12.61 -7.42
C ARG A 73 -10.41 11.87 -8.15
N ILE A 74 -9.16 11.96 -7.70
CA ILE A 74 -8.00 11.33 -8.32
C ILE A 74 -7.92 9.86 -7.97
N MET A 75 -8.04 9.54 -6.68
CA MET A 75 -8.20 8.16 -6.22
C MET A 75 -9.40 7.54 -6.92
N ARG A 76 -10.55 8.20 -6.96
CA ARG A 76 -11.72 7.75 -7.70
C ARG A 76 -11.47 7.67 -9.21
N ARG A 77 -10.64 8.51 -9.83
CA ARG A 77 -10.35 8.43 -11.27
C ARG A 77 -9.40 7.29 -11.58
N PHE A 78 -8.33 7.11 -10.79
CA PHE A 78 -7.39 5.99 -10.85
C PHE A 78 -8.12 4.67 -10.59
N LEU A 79 -8.94 4.62 -9.53
CA LEU A 79 -9.81 3.51 -9.23
C LEU A 79 -10.88 3.34 -10.32
N ALA A 80 -11.57 4.37 -10.80
CA ALA A 80 -12.59 4.22 -11.85
C ALA A 80 -12.01 3.86 -13.22
N HIS A 81 -10.74 4.17 -13.49
CA HIS A 81 -9.99 3.67 -14.65
C HIS A 81 -9.58 2.20 -14.49
N HIS A 82 -9.53 1.67 -13.25
CA HIS A 82 -8.91 0.38 -12.94
C HIS A 82 -9.76 -0.57 -12.06
N ALA A 83 -10.96 -0.17 -11.67
CA ALA A 83 -11.87 -0.86 -10.76
C ALA A 83 -13.31 -0.33 -10.97
N HIS A 84 -14.23 -1.26 -11.18
CA HIS A 84 -15.66 -0.95 -11.22
C HIS A 84 -16.25 -0.94 -9.79
N TRP A 85 -17.32 -0.16 -9.62
CA TRP A 85 -17.90 0.29 -8.35
C TRP A 85 -18.40 -0.83 -7.42
N HIS A 86 -18.35 -0.57 -6.11
CA HIS A 86 -19.07 -1.33 -5.08
C HIS A 86 -20.00 -0.43 -4.25
N GLU A 87 -21.15 -0.99 -3.91
CA GLU A 87 -22.26 -0.39 -3.15
C GLU A 87 -22.06 -0.67 -1.65
N GLY A 88 -22.10 0.37 -0.83
CA GLY A 88 -22.04 0.28 0.62
C GLY A 88 -22.51 1.59 1.25
N ASP A 89 -23.61 1.54 1.99
CA ASP A 89 -24.31 2.72 2.52
C ASP A 89 -23.75 3.23 3.87
N ASP A 90 -22.72 2.59 4.42
CA ASP A 90 -22.16 2.96 5.73
C ASP A 90 -20.82 3.72 5.62
N TYR A 91 -20.78 4.92 6.21
CA TYR A 91 -19.65 5.85 6.20
C TYR A 91 -18.38 5.23 6.82
N SER A 92 -18.55 4.29 7.75
CA SER A 92 -17.47 3.52 8.35
C SER A 92 -16.81 2.58 7.33
N SER A 93 -17.60 1.96 6.46
CA SER A 93 -17.15 1.05 5.41
C SER A 93 -16.44 1.80 4.29
N ILE A 94 -16.91 2.99 3.93
CA ILE A 94 -16.27 3.86 2.92
C ILE A 94 -14.91 4.39 3.41
N THR A 95 -14.82 4.80 4.68
CA THR A 95 -13.56 5.22 5.29
C THR A 95 -12.58 4.04 5.36
N LYS A 96 -13.08 2.85 5.71
CA LYS A 96 -12.36 1.57 5.68
C LYS A 96 -12.02 1.04 4.27
N LEU A 97 -12.56 1.62 3.22
CA LEU A 97 -12.13 1.33 1.86
C LEU A 97 -11.08 2.34 1.41
N THR A 98 -11.24 3.60 1.79
CA THR A 98 -10.34 4.68 1.37
C THR A 98 -8.93 4.55 1.96
N TRP A 99 -8.80 4.26 3.27
CA TRP A 99 -7.49 3.99 3.89
C TRP A 99 -6.78 2.80 3.23
N ARG A 100 -7.53 1.72 2.95
CA ARG A 100 -7.05 0.49 2.31
C ARG A 100 -6.55 0.74 0.91
N ILE A 101 -7.30 1.51 0.13
CA ILE A 101 -6.87 1.93 -1.20
C ILE A 101 -5.59 2.77 -1.12
N PHE A 102 -5.52 3.70 -0.16
CA PHE A 102 -4.34 4.54 0.00
C PHE A 102 -3.09 3.73 0.37
N GLU A 103 -3.22 2.72 1.23
CA GLU A 103 -2.15 1.77 1.55
C GLU A 103 -1.67 1.02 0.29
N GLN A 104 -2.61 0.45 -0.47
CA GLN A 104 -2.29 -0.34 -1.67
C GLN A 104 -1.68 0.55 -2.77
N TRP A 105 -2.21 1.75 -2.96
CA TRP A 105 -1.61 2.76 -3.82
C TRP A 105 -0.20 3.09 -3.37
N THR A 106 0.01 3.39 -2.08
CA THR A 106 1.34 3.67 -1.53
C THR A 106 2.31 2.53 -1.76
N PHE A 107 1.87 1.29 -1.57
CA PHE A 107 2.67 0.09 -1.83
C PHE A 107 3.13 0.03 -3.29
N LEU A 108 2.21 0.20 -4.25
CA LEU A 108 2.56 0.24 -5.67
C LEU A 108 3.48 1.41 -6.02
N ARG A 109 3.26 2.60 -5.43
CA ARG A 109 4.11 3.78 -5.65
C ARG A 109 5.53 3.57 -5.16
N VAL A 110 5.69 2.95 -3.99
CA VAL A 110 7.01 2.55 -3.48
C VAL A 110 7.67 1.59 -4.46
N VAL A 111 6.99 0.51 -4.85
CA VAL A 111 7.55 -0.49 -5.76
C VAL A 111 7.93 0.12 -7.11
N ASP A 112 7.08 0.96 -7.69
CA ASP A 112 7.33 1.64 -8.96
C ASP A 112 8.50 2.64 -8.87
N ALA A 113 8.60 3.40 -7.79
CA ALA A 113 9.71 4.33 -7.58
C ALA A 113 11.07 3.61 -7.52
N PHE A 114 11.14 2.45 -6.84
CA PHE A 114 12.36 1.64 -6.83
C PHE A 114 12.69 1.04 -8.20
N ARG A 115 11.67 0.64 -8.97
CA ARG A 115 11.84 0.19 -10.35
C ARG A 115 12.45 1.27 -11.23
N LEU A 116 11.91 2.49 -11.15
CA LEU A 116 12.40 3.64 -11.92
C LEU A 116 13.80 4.08 -11.49
N ALA A 117 14.13 3.90 -10.21
CA ALA A 117 15.48 4.10 -9.69
C ALA A 117 16.47 2.96 -10.04
N GLY A 118 16.04 1.99 -10.87
CA GLY A 118 16.90 0.97 -11.48
C GLY A 118 16.94 -0.37 -10.76
N VAL A 119 15.99 -0.68 -9.88
CA VAL A 119 15.85 -2.03 -9.32
C VAL A 119 15.13 -2.92 -10.33
N ASP A 120 15.80 -4.00 -10.75
CA ASP A 120 15.21 -5.02 -11.59
C ASP A 120 14.30 -5.93 -10.75
N LEU A 121 12.99 -5.62 -10.76
CA LEU A 121 11.97 -6.39 -10.06
C LEU A 121 11.49 -7.54 -10.96
N ARG A 122 11.51 -8.76 -10.42
CA ARG A 122 11.00 -9.96 -11.12
C ARG A 122 9.52 -9.78 -11.53
N GLU A 123 9.12 -10.46 -12.60
CA GLU A 123 7.85 -10.30 -13.33
C GLU A 123 6.61 -10.00 -12.45
N TRP A 124 6.35 -8.71 -12.30
CA TRP A 124 5.23 -8.10 -11.57
C TRP A 124 3.84 -8.45 -12.14
N THR A 125 3.78 -8.75 -13.44
CA THR A 125 2.54 -8.83 -14.20
C THR A 125 1.73 -10.05 -13.81
N ASP A 126 2.39 -11.15 -13.46
CA ASP A 126 1.69 -12.40 -13.14
C ASP A 126 1.16 -12.41 -11.70
N ALA A 127 1.91 -11.83 -10.74
CA ALA A 127 1.43 -11.66 -9.36
C ALA A 127 0.19 -10.74 -9.30
N LEU A 128 0.21 -9.63 -10.07
CA LEU A 128 -0.96 -8.75 -10.17
C LEU A 128 -2.09 -9.42 -10.93
N ARG A 129 -1.84 -10.07 -12.08
CA ARG A 129 -2.88 -10.77 -12.85
C ARG A 129 -3.58 -11.87 -12.06
N GLN A 130 -2.87 -12.64 -11.23
CA GLN A 130 -3.47 -13.67 -10.39
C GLN A 130 -4.41 -13.08 -9.34
N ASN A 131 -4.01 -11.97 -8.69
CA ASN A 131 -4.86 -11.24 -7.74
C ASN A 131 -6.08 -10.58 -8.43
N LEU A 132 -5.90 -10.08 -9.66
CA LEU A 132 -6.93 -9.35 -10.42
C LEU A 132 -7.93 -10.29 -11.14
N ARG A 133 -7.57 -11.54 -11.42
CA ARG A 133 -8.43 -12.49 -12.15
C ARG A 133 -9.69 -12.93 -11.40
N SER A 134 -9.75 -12.74 -10.08
CA SER A 134 -10.81 -13.29 -9.23
C SER A 134 -11.62 -12.25 -8.46
N ARG A 135 -11.33 -10.96 -8.60
CA ARG A 135 -11.93 -9.89 -7.78
C ARG A 135 -12.37 -8.69 -8.61
N TYR A 136 -13.54 -8.16 -8.29
CA TYR A 136 -14.09 -6.94 -8.90
C TYR A 136 -13.45 -5.65 -8.36
N ILE A 137 -12.65 -5.74 -7.29
CA ILE A 137 -11.88 -4.66 -6.66
C ILE A 137 -10.40 -5.09 -6.62
N ILE A 138 -9.49 -4.13 -6.84
CA ILE A 138 -8.06 -4.31 -6.51
C ILE A 138 -7.98 -4.33 -4.98
N ASP A 139 -7.93 -5.53 -4.41
CA ASP A 139 -7.62 -5.74 -2.99
C ASP A 139 -6.53 -6.81 -2.93
N PHE A 140 -5.29 -6.35 -2.75
CA PHE A 140 -4.15 -7.23 -2.66
C PHE A 140 -4.24 -8.12 -1.43
N ASP A 141 -3.96 -9.40 -1.64
CA ASP A 141 -3.83 -10.32 -0.53
C ASP A 141 -2.65 -9.92 0.37
N ARG A 142 -2.84 -10.12 1.67
CA ARG A 142 -1.78 -9.96 2.68
C ARG A 142 -0.57 -10.79 2.28
N GLY A 143 0.61 -10.23 2.51
CA GLY A 143 1.87 -10.88 2.15
C GLY A 143 2.23 -10.79 0.67
N LEU A 144 1.51 -10.02 -0.15
CA LEU A 144 1.94 -9.71 -1.52
C LEU A 144 3.38 -9.19 -1.49
N MET A 145 4.23 -9.79 -2.31
CA MET A 145 5.67 -9.60 -2.26
C MET A 145 6.25 -9.32 -3.65
N PHE A 146 7.16 -8.35 -3.72
CA PHE A 146 8.02 -8.12 -4.87
C PHE A 146 9.49 -8.24 -4.45
N GLU A 147 10.32 -8.75 -5.35
CA GLU A 147 11.76 -8.87 -5.12
C GLU A 147 12.55 -8.39 -6.33
N GLY A 148 13.68 -7.72 -6.06
CA GLY A 148 14.62 -7.31 -7.10
C GLY A 148 16.05 -7.25 -6.63
N ALA A 149 16.99 -7.45 -7.55
CA ALA A 149 18.41 -7.40 -7.23
C ALA A 149 18.86 -5.94 -7.06
N LEU A 150 19.64 -5.68 -6.00
CA LEU A 150 20.32 -4.39 -5.79
C LEU A 150 21.80 -4.46 -6.18
N GLY A 151 22.38 -5.66 -6.16
CA GLY A 151 23.74 -5.97 -6.55
C GLY A 151 23.98 -7.48 -6.49
N LYS A 152 25.22 -7.94 -6.68
CA LYS A 152 25.53 -9.39 -6.75
C LYS A 152 25.06 -10.18 -5.53
N ASN A 153 25.23 -9.62 -4.33
CA ASN A 153 24.93 -10.28 -3.06
C ASN A 153 23.81 -9.59 -2.26
N LEU A 154 23.11 -8.62 -2.87
CA LEU A 154 22.06 -7.84 -2.22
C LEU A 154 20.76 -7.90 -3.02
N ARG A 155 19.66 -8.09 -2.30
CA ARG A 155 18.30 -8.11 -2.82
C ARG A 155 17.42 -7.19 -2.00
N LEU A 156 16.48 -6.53 -2.66
CA LEU A 156 15.37 -5.87 -2.01
C LEU A 156 14.13 -6.74 -2.08
N ARG A 157 13.40 -6.81 -0.98
CA ARG A 157 12.09 -7.44 -0.89
C ARG A 157 11.09 -6.44 -0.35
N PHE A 158 9.99 -6.25 -1.05
CA PHE A 158 8.89 -5.37 -0.70
C PHE A 158 7.72 -6.25 -0.31
N ARG A 159 7.14 -6.06 0.88
CA ARG A 159 6.00 -6.84 1.36
C ARG A 159 4.86 -5.92 1.75
N TYR A 160 3.66 -6.23 1.26
CA TYR A 160 2.41 -5.59 1.67
C TYR A 160 1.75 -6.41 2.78
N GLU A 161 1.45 -5.76 3.90
CA GLU A 161 0.85 -6.39 5.09
C GLU A 161 1.49 -7.73 5.49
N PRO A 162 2.82 -7.81 5.67
CA PRO A 162 3.45 -9.05 6.12
C PRO A 162 3.09 -9.34 7.58
N TRP A 163 2.88 -10.61 7.89
CA TRP A 163 2.85 -11.05 9.28
C TRP A 163 4.27 -11.05 9.85
N ILE A 164 4.48 -10.30 10.92
CA ILE A 164 5.70 -10.36 11.72
C ILE A 164 5.39 -11.23 12.94
N LEU A 165 5.86 -12.47 12.87
CA LEU A 165 5.57 -13.53 13.83
C LEU A 165 6.59 -13.54 14.98
N GLY A 166 6.32 -14.33 16.03
CA GLY A 166 7.35 -14.66 17.02
C GLY A 166 8.46 -15.52 16.41
N HIS A 167 9.65 -15.53 17.01
CA HIS A 167 10.84 -16.19 16.44
C HIS A 167 10.61 -17.64 16.02
N SER A 168 10.09 -18.48 16.91
CA SER A 168 9.86 -19.91 16.61
C SER A 168 8.89 -20.13 15.43
N THR A 169 7.79 -19.38 15.38
CA THR A 169 6.81 -19.45 14.29
C THR A 169 7.39 -18.88 12.99
N ALA A 170 8.18 -17.81 13.06
CA ALA A 170 8.87 -17.23 11.91
C ALA A 170 9.86 -18.22 11.29
N VAL A 171 10.65 -18.93 12.11
CA VAL A 171 11.56 -20.00 11.66
C VAL A 171 10.77 -21.11 10.96
N GLN A 172 9.66 -21.57 11.55
CA GLN A 172 8.81 -22.61 10.96
C GLN A 172 8.19 -22.17 9.63
N ALA A 173 7.77 -20.90 9.53
CA ALA A 173 7.20 -20.31 8.33
C ALA A 173 8.27 -19.87 7.31
N GLN A 174 9.57 -20.07 7.61
CA GLN A 174 10.70 -19.64 6.79
C GLN A 174 10.70 -18.13 6.49
N GLU A 175 10.25 -17.34 7.46
CA GLU A 175 10.20 -15.88 7.40
C GLU A 175 11.58 -15.27 7.72
N THR A 176 11.97 -14.23 6.98
CA THR A 176 13.24 -13.51 7.18
C THR A 176 13.23 -12.57 8.38
N LEU A 177 12.03 -12.21 8.85
CA LEU A 177 11.80 -11.27 9.94
C LEU A 177 10.95 -11.91 11.05
N HIS A 178 11.23 -11.51 12.28
CA HIS A 178 10.39 -11.80 13.43
C HIS A 178 10.32 -10.58 14.37
N ARG A 179 9.33 -10.57 15.26
CA ARG A 179 9.18 -9.53 16.28
C ARG A 179 10.10 -9.84 17.46
N GLY A 180 10.72 -8.80 18.04
CA GLY A 180 11.62 -8.94 19.19
C GLY A 180 10.98 -9.53 20.45
N PRO A 181 9.79 -9.07 20.88
CA PRO A 181 9.11 -9.65 22.03
C PRO A 181 8.64 -11.07 21.74
N SER A 182 9.01 -12.01 22.61
CA SER A 182 8.61 -13.42 22.50
C SER A 182 7.12 -13.64 22.81
N SER A 183 6.50 -12.77 23.60
CA SER A 183 5.08 -12.81 23.97
C SER A 183 4.25 -11.79 23.18
N GLY A 184 3.00 -12.12 22.84
CA GLY A 184 2.05 -11.21 22.19
C GLY A 184 1.50 -11.70 20.84
N VAL A 185 0.66 -10.88 20.20
CA VAL A 185 0.03 -11.18 18.91
C VAL A 185 0.99 -10.82 17.77
N ALA A 186 0.87 -11.52 16.63
CA ALA A 186 1.57 -11.17 15.40
C ALA A 186 1.34 -9.70 15.03
N TRP A 187 2.37 -9.05 14.49
CA TRP A 187 2.27 -7.69 14.00
C TRP A 187 2.02 -7.68 12.50
N CYS A 188 1.40 -6.61 12.00
CA CYS A 188 1.12 -6.44 10.59
C CYS A 188 1.31 -4.96 10.21
N PRO A 189 2.55 -4.52 9.91
CA PRO A 189 2.79 -3.21 9.29
C PRO A 189 2.18 -3.16 7.88
N ASP A 190 1.86 -1.97 7.37
CA ASP A 190 1.26 -1.85 6.04
C ASP A 190 2.26 -2.23 4.93
N ILE A 191 3.50 -1.76 5.01
CA ILE A 191 4.55 -2.05 4.04
C ILE A 191 5.89 -2.27 4.76
N VAL A 192 6.63 -3.29 4.32
CA VAL A 192 8.02 -3.51 4.75
C VAL A 192 8.92 -3.60 3.52
N VAL A 193 10.03 -2.87 3.56
CA VAL A 193 11.13 -2.98 2.58
C VAL A 193 12.32 -3.59 3.29
N GLU A 194 12.70 -4.78 2.86
CA GLU A 194 13.83 -5.54 3.40
C GLU A 194 15.02 -5.45 2.46
N CYS A 195 16.21 -5.21 3.04
CA CYS A 195 17.48 -5.46 2.39
C CYS A 195 18.00 -6.81 2.85
N LEU A 196 18.12 -7.73 1.91
CA LEU A 196 18.58 -9.09 2.13
C LEU A 196 19.99 -9.25 1.57
N ARG A 197 20.83 -9.99 2.30
CA ARG A 197 22.17 -10.36 1.87
C ARG A 197 22.24 -11.86 1.61
N SER A 198 22.87 -12.24 0.51
CA SER A 198 23.14 -13.65 0.21
C SER A 198 24.20 -14.19 1.17
N THR A 199 23.92 -15.34 1.76
CA THR A 199 24.85 -16.13 2.58
C THR A 199 24.86 -17.56 2.05
N ASN A 200 25.73 -18.42 2.59
CA ASN A 200 25.76 -19.84 2.25
C ASN A 200 24.46 -20.58 2.65
N GLN A 201 23.69 -20.02 3.58
CA GLN A 201 22.47 -20.63 4.13
C GLN A 201 21.18 -20.02 3.53
N GLY A 202 21.29 -19.01 2.66
CA GLY A 202 20.14 -18.36 2.02
C GLY A 202 20.21 -16.85 2.05
N TRP A 203 19.05 -16.20 2.05
CA TRP A 203 18.94 -14.74 2.08
C TRP A 203 18.61 -14.27 3.50
N VAL A 204 19.52 -13.52 4.09
CA VAL A 204 19.41 -13.03 5.48
C VAL A 204 19.07 -11.54 5.47
N ALA A 205 18.06 -11.13 6.23
CA ALA A 205 17.74 -9.71 6.41
C ALA A 205 18.86 -8.99 7.16
N VAL A 206 19.41 -7.92 6.55
CA VAL A 206 20.46 -7.08 7.15
C VAL A 206 19.97 -5.67 7.48
N TYR A 207 18.86 -5.25 6.88
CA TYR A 207 18.23 -3.96 7.13
C TYR A 207 16.74 -4.03 6.75
N ALA A 208 15.90 -3.29 7.44
CA ALA A 208 14.49 -3.16 7.13
C ALA A 208 13.98 -1.73 7.36
N ILE A 209 13.05 -1.33 6.50
CA ILE A 209 12.32 -0.08 6.56
C ILE A 209 10.84 -0.44 6.67
N VAL A 210 10.14 0.18 7.61
CA VAL A 210 8.72 -0.04 7.81
C VAL A 210 7.98 1.24 7.43
N LEU A 211 7.04 1.12 6.50
CA LEU A 211 6.14 2.22 6.14
C LEU A 211 4.74 1.88 6.62
N ASP A 212 4.15 2.83 7.32
CA ASP A 212 2.81 2.73 7.88
C ASP A 212 2.00 3.92 7.36
N CYS A 213 0.94 3.60 6.64
CA CYS A 213 0.12 4.55 5.91
C CYS A 213 -0.95 5.11 6.83
N LYS A 214 -1.12 6.42 6.80
CA LYS A 214 -2.13 7.11 7.59
C LYS A 214 -2.88 8.07 6.68
N TYR A 215 -4.10 7.68 6.35
CA TYR A 215 -5.01 8.54 5.60
C TYR A 215 -5.61 9.61 6.53
N THR A 216 -4.82 10.64 6.86
CA THR A 216 -5.19 11.70 7.81
C THR A 216 -4.53 13.03 7.48
N ALA A 217 -5.23 14.12 7.81
CA ALA A 217 -4.78 15.51 7.62
C ALA A 217 -3.66 15.89 8.59
N ARG A 218 -3.51 15.17 9.70
CA ARG A 218 -2.53 15.49 10.74
C ARG A 218 -1.97 14.21 11.33
N VAL A 219 -0.65 14.11 11.31
CA VAL A 219 0.08 13.07 12.02
C VAL A 219 0.16 13.50 13.49
N THR A 220 -0.16 12.60 14.41
CA THR A 220 -0.12 12.83 15.86
C THR A 220 0.91 11.89 16.50
N ASN A 221 1.33 12.20 17.72
CA ASN A 221 2.22 11.33 18.50
C ASN A 221 1.63 9.93 18.72
N GLN A 222 0.29 9.80 18.72
CA GLN A 222 -0.35 8.49 18.84
C GLN A 222 -0.05 7.58 17.65
N HIS A 223 0.01 8.13 16.43
CA HIS A 223 0.41 7.35 15.25
C HIS A 223 1.84 6.83 15.40
N TRP A 224 2.77 7.70 15.83
CA TRP A 224 4.16 7.33 16.08
C TRP A 224 4.31 6.28 17.18
N ASN A 225 3.60 6.43 18.29
CA ASN A 225 3.59 5.45 19.37
C ASN A 225 3.08 4.09 18.88
N GLY A 226 2.07 4.09 18.00
CA GLY A 226 1.49 2.87 17.43
C GLY A 226 2.48 2.05 16.59
N ILE A 227 3.43 2.72 15.92
CA ILE A 227 4.40 2.07 15.01
C ILE A 227 5.80 1.92 15.60
N THR A 228 6.09 2.56 16.73
CA THR A 228 7.41 2.51 17.38
C THR A 228 7.84 1.07 17.70
N LYS A 229 6.89 0.20 18.06
CA LYS A 229 7.12 -1.24 18.26
C LYS A 229 7.81 -1.92 17.07
N TYR A 230 7.61 -1.44 15.84
CA TYR A 230 8.20 -2.02 14.65
C TYR A 230 9.73 -1.84 14.59
N LEU A 231 10.32 -0.94 15.38
CA LEU A 231 11.77 -0.90 15.54
C LEU A 231 12.30 -2.18 16.17
N GLU A 232 11.50 -2.92 16.94
CA GLU A 232 11.92 -4.17 17.57
C GLU A 232 11.94 -5.37 16.60
N ILE A 233 11.67 -5.16 15.31
CA ILE A 233 11.74 -6.21 14.29
C ILE A 233 13.20 -6.64 14.09
N ARG A 234 13.41 -7.96 14.10
CA ARG A 234 14.71 -8.63 14.06
C ARG A 234 14.80 -9.59 12.88
N SER A 235 16.02 -9.79 12.40
CA SER A 235 16.36 -10.86 11.45
C SER A 235 16.16 -12.21 12.12
N THR A 236 15.44 -13.12 11.48
CA THR A 236 15.20 -14.48 12.00
C THR A 236 16.50 -15.27 12.17
N ASP A 237 17.43 -15.17 11.22
CA ASP A 237 18.70 -15.91 11.25
C ASP A 237 19.69 -15.38 12.29
N THR A 238 19.82 -14.05 12.41
CA THR A 238 20.87 -13.44 13.25
C THR A 238 20.37 -12.96 14.60
N GLY A 239 19.05 -12.83 14.80
CA GLY A 239 18.46 -12.21 15.99
C GLY A 239 18.72 -10.70 16.12
N ARG A 240 19.49 -10.09 15.20
CA ARG A 240 19.81 -8.66 15.22
C ARG A 240 18.58 -7.84 14.88
N GLN A 241 18.42 -6.71 15.56
CA GLN A 241 17.42 -5.70 15.21
C GLN A 241 17.76 -5.06 13.86
N VAL A 242 16.89 -5.23 12.87
CA VAL A 242 17.12 -4.80 11.48
C VAL A 242 16.18 -3.69 11.02
N ALA A 243 15.03 -3.52 11.66
CA ALA A 243 14.18 -2.36 11.40
C ALA A 243 14.81 -1.10 12.01
N LYS A 244 15.20 -0.18 11.13
CA LYS A 244 15.96 1.04 11.49
C LYS A 244 15.32 2.32 10.98
N GLN A 245 14.40 2.25 10.04
CA GLN A 245 13.63 3.41 9.62
C GLN A 245 12.15 3.13 9.75
N LEU A 246 11.45 4.05 10.40
CA LEU A 246 10.00 4.09 10.43
C LEU A 246 9.52 5.26 9.59
N TRP A 247 8.56 4.99 8.72
CA TRP A 247 7.96 5.98 7.84
C TRP A 247 6.47 6.06 8.10
N LEU A 248 5.98 7.27 8.36
CA LEU A 248 4.56 7.56 8.24
C LEU A 248 4.28 8.17 6.87
N VAL A 249 3.48 7.48 6.07
CA VAL A 249 3.05 7.97 4.76
C VAL A 249 1.67 8.58 4.89
N CYS A 250 1.50 9.83 4.51
CA CYS A 250 0.21 10.51 4.62
C CYS A 250 -0.07 11.43 3.42
N PRO A 251 -1.35 11.58 3.02
CA PRO A 251 -1.70 12.48 1.94
C PRO A 251 -1.56 13.95 2.36
N ARG A 252 -0.98 14.79 1.49
CA ARG A 252 -0.83 16.25 1.63
C ARG A 252 -0.95 16.95 0.28
N GLU A 253 -1.05 18.27 0.31
CA GLU A 253 -0.99 19.11 -0.90
C GLU A 253 0.38 19.15 -1.53
N VAL A 254 1.44 19.05 -0.72
CA VAL A 254 2.84 19.11 -1.16
C VAL A 254 3.54 17.82 -0.76
N SER A 255 4.12 17.14 -1.76
CA SER A 255 4.98 16.00 -1.55
C SER A 255 6.27 16.46 -0.87
N ARG A 256 6.61 15.87 0.28
CA ARG A 256 7.85 16.16 1.00
C ARG A 256 8.25 15.02 1.92
N VAL A 257 9.55 14.86 2.08
CA VAL A 257 10.15 14.03 3.12
C VAL A 257 10.54 14.94 4.29
N GLU A 258 10.06 14.62 5.49
CA GLU A 258 10.41 15.32 6.72
C GLU A 258 11.04 14.34 7.71
N SER A 259 12.11 14.76 8.39
CA SER A 259 12.63 14.02 9.54
C SER A 259 11.92 14.46 10.80
N GLU A 260 11.62 13.51 11.69
CA GLU A 260 11.17 13.83 13.05
C GLU A 260 12.35 14.13 13.99
N ASP A 261 13.58 13.87 13.53
CA ASP A 261 14.82 14.26 14.21
C ASP A 261 15.51 15.40 13.42
N PRO A 262 15.60 16.62 13.97
CA PRO A 262 16.25 17.75 13.31
C PRO A 262 17.74 17.52 12.96
N ALA A 263 18.42 16.58 13.63
CA ALA A 263 19.82 16.26 13.36
C ALA A 263 20.00 15.31 12.15
N VAL A 264 18.91 14.70 11.66
CA VAL A 264 18.95 13.75 10.55
C VAL A 264 18.23 14.34 9.34
N ALA A 265 18.94 14.48 8.23
CA ALA A 265 18.37 14.86 6.95
C ALA A 265 18.19 13.62 6.06
N PHE A 266 17.13 13.58 5.26
CA PHE A 266 16.97 12.59 4.20
C PHE A 266 17.13 13.27 2.84
N THR A 267 18.09 12.81 2.05
CA THR A 267 18.42 13.36 0.73
C THR A 267 18.50 12.26 -0.32
N SER A 268 18.90 12.58 -1.55
CA SER A 268 19.20 11.59 -2.58
C SER A 268 20.38 10.66 -2.23
N ALA A 269 21.19 11.02 -1.23
CA ALA A 269 22.20 10.14 -0.63
C ALA A 269 21.65 9.27 0.51
N GLY A 270 20.35 9.36 0.80
CA GLY A 270 19.66 8.71 1.90
C GLY A 270 19.70 9.51 3.20
N PRO A 271 19.40 8.87 4.34
CA PRO A 271 19.53 9.51 5.64
C PRO A 271 21.00 9.80 5.96
N SER A 272 21.24 10.91 6.66
CA SER A 272 22.57 11.35 7.08
C SER A 272 23.14 10.59 8.29
N CYS A 273 22.38 9.68 8.88
CA CYS A 273 22.76 8.90 10.06
C CYS A 273 23.49 7.59 9.72
N ASP A 274 24.04 6.92 10.74
CA ASP A 274 24.60 5.57 10.60
C ASP A 274 23.51 4.51 10.34
N ALA A 275 23.88 3.38 9.74
CA ALA A 275 22.98 2.25 9.51
C ALA A 275 22.46 1.55 10.78
N ASN A 276 23.07 1.79 11.94
CA ASN A 276 22.60 1.25 13.21
C ASN A 276 21.61 2.15 13.93
N GLU A 277 21.51 3.41 13.53
CA GLU A 277 20.62 4.39 14.14
C GLU A 277 19.17 4.16 13.72
N ALA A 278 18.26 4.33 14.68
CA ALA A 278 16.83 4.24 14.45
C ALA A 278 16.28 5.64 14.18
N VAL A 279 15.68 5.83 13.01
CA VAL A 279 15.21 7.14 12.53
C VAL A 279 13.75 7.08 12.11
N ARG A 280 13.09 8.25 12.14
CA ARG A 280 11.67 8.40 11.85
C ARG A 280 11.49 9.49 10.80
N PHE A 281 10.79 9.14 9.73
CA PHE A 281 10.52 10.06 8.63
C PHE A 281 9.03 10.12 8.32
N ARG A 282 8.58 11.28 7.88
CA ARG A 282 7.25 11.45 7.31
C ARG A 282 7.38 11.63 5.81
N LEU A 283 6.67 10.81 5.06
CA LEU A 283 6.47 10.98 3.64
C LEU A 283 5.09 11.56 3.41
N SER A 284 5.05 12.88 3.21
CA SER A 284 3.87 13.57 2.72
C SER A 284 3.80 13.39 1.22
N VAL A 285 2.65 12.99 0.69
CA VAL A 285 2.49 12.71 -0.74
C VAL A 285 1.25 13.39 -1.29
N THR A 286 1.41 14.09 -2.41
CA THR A 286 0.30 14.64 -3.18
C THR A 286 -0.18 13.60 -4.17
N PRO A 287 -1.43 13.12 -4.06
CA PRO A 287 -1.87 12.05 -4.94
C PRO A 287 -2.22 12.50 -6.36
N ASP A 288 -1.95 13.77 -6.72
CA ASP A 288 -1.77 14.27 -8.08
C ASP A 288 -0.52 15.17 -8.13
N SER A 289 0.41 14.86 -9.03
CA SER A 289 0.85 15.91 -9.95
C SER A 289 0.50 15.41 -11.35
N SER A 290 -0.66 15.82 -11.83
CA SER A 290 -1.00 15.66 -13.23
C SER A 290 -0.04 16.54 -14.05
N SER A 291 1.11 16.02 -14.46
CA SER A 291 1.64 16.39 -15.77
C SER A 291 0.71 15.77 -16.80
N SER A 292 -0.30 16.57 -17.16
CA SER A 292 -1.10 16.32 -18.35
C SER A 292 -0.17 16.11 -19.55
N LYS A 293 -0.36 14.98 -20.25
CA LYS A 293 0.44 14.41 -21.36
C LYS A 293 1.68 13.63 -20.93
N GLY A 294 1.57 12.30 -20.91
CA GLY A 294 2.62 11.33 -21.31
C GLY A 294 4.03 11.43 -20.70
N GLU A 295 4.30 12.33 -19.76
CA GLU A 295 5.62 12.58 -19.21
C GLU A 295 5.85 11.68 -18.00
N MET A 296 7.05 11.09 -17.99
CA MET A 296 7.63 10.38 -16.86
C MET A 296 7.35 11.14 -15.57
N LEU A 297 7.03 10.36 -14.53
CA LEU A 297 7.00 10.79 -13.13
C LEU A 297 8.03 11.89 -12.87
N SER A 298 7.57 13.06 -12.43
CA SER A 298 8.48 14.17 -12.17
C SER A 298 9.51 13.71 -11.13
N ARG A 299 10.76 14.13 -11.32
CA ARG A 299 11.86 13.88 -10.37
C ARG A 299 11.60 14.44 -8.96
N ASP A 300 10.55 15.25 -8.79
CA ASP A 300 10.13 15.88 -7.53
C ASP A 300 9.08 15.10 -6.74
N ASP A 301 8.73 13.87 -7.12
CA ASP A 301 7.87 13.03 -6.28
C ASP A 301 8.64 12.52 -5.04
N GLY A 302 8.05 12.66 -3.85
CA GLY A 302 8.65 12.22 -2.59
C GLY A 302 8.95 10.71 -2.57
N PHE A 303 8.22 9.90 -3.35
CA PHE A 303 8.53 8.49 -3.55
C PHE A 303 9.84 8.27 -4.33
N THR A 304 10.14 9.12 -5.33
CA THR A 304 11.39 9.08 -6.09
C THR A 304 12.57 9.40 -5.17
N LEU A 305 12.48 10.50 -4.39
CA LEU A 305 13.50 10.85 -3.41
C LEU A 305 13.70 9.73 -2.38
N PHE A 306 12.61 9.16 -1.85
CA PHE A 306 12.66 8.01 -0.95
C PHE A 306 13.41 6.84 -1.57
N ALA A 307 13.04 6.41 -2.78
CA ALA A 307 13.66 5.30 -3.47
C ALA A 307 15.16 5.56 -3.73
N GLU A 308 15.51 6.67 -4.38
CA GLU A 308 16.90 7.01 -4.71
C GLU A 308 17.76 7.10 -3.45
N GLY A 309 17.29 7.82 -2.43
CA GLY A 309 17.98 7.96 -1.15
C GLY A 309 18.16 6.63 -0.44
N THR A 310 17.13 5.79 -0.38
CA THR A 310 17.24 4.45 0.21
C THR A 310 18.23 3.58 -0.57
N LEU A 311 18.19 3.59 -1.91
CA LEU A 311 19.13 2.81 -2.72
C LEU A 311 20.58 3.25 -2.52
N ALA A 312 20.84 4.56 -2.53
CA ALA A 312 22.15 5.12 -2.27
C ALA A 312 22.67 4.72 -0.88
N PHE A 313 21.80 4.84 0.13
CA PHE A 313 22.12 4.44 1.50
C PHE A 313 22.45 2.95 1.63
N LEU A 314 21.63 2.09 1.04
CA LEU A 314 21.82 0.64 1.15
C LEU A 314 23.06 0.18 0.41
N ARG A 315 23.34 0.74 -0.78
CA ARG A 315 24.58 0.46 -1.53
C ARG A 315 25.81 0.89 -0.74
N ARG A 316 25.79 2.10 -0.16
CA ARG A 316 26.90 2.64 0.66
C ARG A 316 27.21 1.76 1.87
N ASN A 317 26.18 1.35 2.61
CA ASN A 317 26.36 0.66 3.89
C ASN A 317 26.45 -0.87 3.78
N PHE A 318 25.88 -1.47 2.74
CA PHE A 318 25.77 -2.92 2.62
C PHE A 318 26.33 -3.50 1.32
N GLY A 319 26.65 -2.67 0.32
CA GLY A 319 27.05 -3.09 -1.03
C GLY A 319 28.50 -3.53 -1.19
N MET A 320 29.39 -3.13 -0.28
CA MET A 320 30.77 -3.61 -0.25
C MET A 320 30.83 -5.01 0.40
N PRO A 321 31.64 -5.95 -0.10
CA PRO A 321 31.91 -7.17 0.62
C PRO A 321 32.55 -6.80 1.96
N GLN A 322 31.93 -7.20 3.07
CA GLN A 322 32.61 -7.13 4.36
C GLN A 322 33.88 -7.98 4.23
N PRO A 323 35.07 -7.45 4.59
CA PRO A 323 36.25 -8.30 4.71
C PRO A 323 35.88 -9.43 5.66
N ALA A 324 36.21 -10.66 5.27
CA ALA A 324 36.05 -11.82 6.14
C ALA A 324 36.72 -11.46 7.47
N ALA A 325 35.96 -11.51 8.56
CA ALA A 325 36.52 -11.37 9.90
C ALA A 325 37.59 -12.47 10.03
N MET A 326 38.86 -12.05 10.09
CA MET A 326 39.99 -12.92 10.40
C MET A 326 39.96 -13.30 11.88
#